data_AF-A0A2E0K0M2-F1
#
_entry.id   AF-A0A2E0K0M2-F1
#
_cell.length_a   1.000
_cell.length_b   1.000
_cell.length_c   1.000
_cell.angle_alpha   90.00
_cell.angle_beta   90.00
_cell.angle_gamma   90.00
#
_symmetry.space_group_name_H-M   'P 1'
#
loop_
_entity.id
_entity.type
_entity.pdbx_description
1 polymer ?
#
loop_
_entity_poly.entity_id
_entity_poly.type
_entity_poly.pdbx_seq_one_letter_code
_entity_poly.pdbx_strand_id
1 'polypeptide(L)'
;FPGQLFFFCEQAPTEGGATPICRSDLALATLETTRPGFVQKLRSAGVRYRNAMPESADLASGQGRSWRDTLNVSDREQAEQRLTELGYNFQWLDGGGLSVQTPALLAVDEFGRGKDVFFNQIVAAAAGWTNAESDETPRLCYGDYSRIDKDDLDAAIAACYEHTVDLDWQTGDIALLDNLKVMHGRRPFSGSRSILASLCTPITRPGLAA
;
A
#
# COMPACT_ATOMS: atom_id res chain seq x y z
N PHE A 1 6.22 -3.50 9.88
CA PHE A 1 4.96 -2.71 9.78
C PHE A 1 4.25 -2.74 11.13
N PRO A 2 3.41 -1.76 11.50
CA PRO A 2 2.69 -1.79 12.78
C PRO A 2 1.61 -2.87 12.77
N GLY A 3 1.42 -3.58 13.89
CA GLY A 3 0.31 -4.52 14.06
C GLY A 3 -1.03 -3.83 14.32
N GLN A 4 -0.98 -2.67 14.97
CA GLN A 4 -2.13 -1.84 15.30
C GLN A 4 -1.75 -0.37 15.15
N LEU A 5 -2.74 0.48 14.95
CA LEU A 5 -2.55 1.93 14.93
C LEU A 5 -3.76 2.66 15.48
N PHE A 6 -3.52 3.83 16.04
CA PHE A 6 -4.54 4.75 16.49
C PHE A 6 -4.66 5.94 15.55
N PHE A 7 -5.89 6.39 15.35
CA PHE A 7 -6.19 7.72 14.83
C PHE A 7 -6.91 8.53 15.90
N PHE A 8 -6.57 9.81 16.03
CA PHE A 8 -7.23 10.76 16.93
C PHE A 8 -7.67 11.99 16.15
N CYS A 9 -8.94 12.35 16.26
CA CYS A 9 -9.48 13.55 15.63
C CYS A 9 -9.28 14.78 16.52
N GLU A 10 -8.18 15.49 16.30
CA GLU A 10 -7.93 16.79 16.94
C GLU A 10 -8.87 17.88 16.40
N GLN A 11 -9.14 17.85 15.09
CA GLN A 11 -10.06 18.76 14.43
C GLN A 11 -10.83 18.05 13.33
N ALA A 12 -12.14 17.92 13.51
CA ALA A 12 -13.04 17.34 12.51
C ALA A 12 -13.08 18.19 11.23
N PRO A 13 -13.20 17.55 10.04
CA PRO A 13 -13.34 18.27 8.79
C PRO A 13 -14.67 19.04 8.73
N THR A 14 -14.69 20.16 8.00
CA THR A 14 -15.94 20.90 7.74
C THR A 14 -16.86 20.12 6.79
N GLU A 15 -16.28 19.44 5.79
CA GLU A 15 -17.00 18.60 4.83
C GLU A 15 -16.10 17.45 4.36
N GLY A 16 -16.68 16.25 4.23
CA GLY A 16 -15.97 15.05 3.77
C GLY A 16 -14.91 14.57 4.77
N GLY A 17 -13.74 14.17 4.28
CA GLY A 17 -12.56 13.92 5.13
C GLY A 17 -12.64 12.70 6.04
N ALA A 18 -13.65 11.85 5.86
CA ALA A 18 -13.73 10.57 6.54
C ALA A 18 -12.46 9.74 6.30
N THR A 19 -12.14 8.89 7.27
CA THR A 19 -11.14 7.83 7.09
C THR A 19 -11.87 6.55 6.66
N PRO A 20 -11.85 6.16 5.37
CA PRO A 20 -12.40 4.89 4.93
C PRO A 20 -11.60 3.74 5.54
N ILE A 21 -12.32 2.76 6.10
CA ILE A 21 -11.77 1.53 6.69
C ILE A 21 -12.34 0.34 5.93
N CYS A 22 -11.49 -0.35 5.18
CA CYS A 22 -11.84 -1.55 4.42
C CYS A 22 -11.51 -2.80 5.22
N ARG A 23 -12.48 -3.72 5.36
CA ARG A 23 -12.26 -5.07 5.90
C ARG A 23 -11.59 -5.96 4.86
N SER A 24 -10.27 -6.14 4.98
CA SER A 24 -9.47 -6.84 3.96
C SER A 24 -9.74 -8.35 3.91
N ASP A 25 -10.20 -8.94 5.02
CA ASP A 25 -10.66 -10.35 5.07
C ASP A 25 -11.96 -10.55 4.29
N LEU A 26 -12.90 -9.60 4.38
CA LEU A 26 -14.17 -9.69 3.65
C LEU A 26 -13.98 -9.41 2.16
N ALA A 27 -13.17 -8.42 1.81
CA ALA A 27 -12.79 -8.17 0.42
C ALA A 27 -12.11 -9.40 -0.21
N LEU A 28 -11.23 -10.08 0.54
CA LEU A 28 -10.63 -11.33 0.10
C LEU A 28 -11.67 -12.41 -0.17
N ALA A 29 -12.61 -12.64 0.76
CA ALA A 29 -13.66 -13.65 0.60
C ALA A 29 -14.55 -13.40 -0.63
N THR A 30 -14.88 -12.13 -0.92
CA THR A 30 -15.57 -11.75 -2.16
C THR A 30 -14.72 -12.11 -3.39
N LEU A 31 -13.41 -11.80 -3.36
CA LEU A 31 -12.51 -12.11 -4.48
C LEU A 31 -12.28 -13.61 -4.66
N GLU A 32 -12.25 -14.40 -3.59
CA GLU A 32 -12.15 -15.86 -3.69
C GLU A 32 -13.36 -16.46 -4.40
N THR A 33 -14.54 -15.88 -4.20
CA THR A 33 -15.77 -16.32 -4.85
C THR A 33 -15.85 -15.83 -6.30
N THR A 34 -15.51 -14.57 -6.54
CA THR A 34 -15.75 -13.90 -7.83
C THR A 34 -14.57 -14.01 -8.80
N ARG A 35 -13.34 -14.12 -8.29
CA ARG A 35 -12.07 -14.14 -9.02
C ARG A 35 -11.10 -15.20 -8.46
N PRO A 36 -11.49 -16.49 -8.37
CA PRO A 36 -10.67 -17.52 -7.72
C PRO A 36 -9.28 -17.69 -8.34
N GLY A 37 -9.16 -17.59 -9.68
CA GLY A 37 -7.87 -17.71 -10.38
C GLY A 37 -6.90 -16.56 -10.04
N PHE A 38 -7.41 -15.34 -9.91
CA PHE A 38 -6.66 -14.17 -9.46
C PHE A 38 -6.09 -14.40 -8.06
N VAL A 39 -6.95 -14.78 -7.11
CA VAL A 39 -6.53 -15.02 -5.72
C VAL A 39 -5.55 -16.19 -5.62
N GLN A 40 -5.79 -17.29 -6.34
CA GLN A 40 -4.87 -18.43 -6.35
C GLN A 40 -3.48 -18.02 -6.83
N LYS A 41 -3.39 -17.22 -7.90
CA LYS A 41 -2.12 -16.74 -8.44
C LYS A 41 -1.42 -15.78 -7.49
N LEU A 42 -2.18 -14.90 -6.81
CA LEU A 42 -1.63 -14.04 -5.76
C LEU A 42 -1.05 -14.84 -4.59
N ARG A 43 -1.69 -15.95 -4.20
CA ARG A 43 -1.19 -16.84 -3.14
C ARG A 43 0.10 -17.56 -3.55
N SER A 44 0.18 -18.03 -4.79
CA SER A 44 1.35 -18.79 -5.25
C SER A 44 2.53 -17.92 -5.65
N ALA A 45 2.29 -16.81 -6.36
CA ALA A 45 3.34 -15.97 -6.93
C ALA A 45 3.61 -14.71 -6.09
N GLY A 46 2.67 -14.28 -5.26
CA GLY A 46 2.74 -12.98 -4.61
C GLY A 46 2.60 -11.83 -5.61
N VAL A 47 3.08 -10.66 -5.21
CA VAL A 47 2.98 -9.39 -5.97
C VAL A 47 4.28 -8.62 -5.90
N ARG A 48 4.59 -7.85 -6.94
CA ARG A 48 5.71 -6.91 -6.99
C ARG A 48 5.22 -5.51 -7.30
N TYR A 49 5.96 -4.55 -6.76
CA TYR A 49 5.74 -3.14 -6.98
C TYR A 49 7.01 -2.49 -7.50
N ARG A 50 6.84 -1.64 -8.52
CA ARG A 50 7.87 -0.72 -8.99
C ARG A 50 7.49 0.69 -8.56
N ASN A 51 8.43 1.40 -7.98
CA ASN A 51 8.26 2.81 -7.69
C ASN A 51 9.46 3.63 -8.17
N ALA A 52 9.22 4.86 -8.57
CA ALA A 52 10.25 5.82 -8.94
C ALA A 52 10.19 7.00 -7.97
N MET A 53 11.33 7.31 -7.35
CA MET A 53 11.45 8.35 -6.33
C MET A 53 12.39 9.45 -6.83
N PRO A 54 12.02 10.73 -6.70
CA PRO A 54 12.89 11.84 -7.09
C PRO A 54 14.08 11.98 -6.15
N GLU A 55 15.09 12.75 -6.59
CA GLU A 55 16.25 13.07 -5.77
C GLU A 55 15.90 13.96 -4.57
N SER A 56 15.02 14.94 -4.80
CA SER A 56 14.52 15.90 -3.82
C SER A 56 13.01 15.74 -3.65
N ALA A 57 12.50 16.03 -2.46
CA ALA A 57 11.08 15.92 -2.20
C ALA A 57 10.26 16.92 -3.04
N ASP A 58 9.18 16.44 -3.65
CA ASP A 58 8.14 17.25 -4.28
C ASP A 58 6.91 17.26 -3.37
N LEU A 59 6.76 18.34 -2.60
CA LEU A 59 5.66 18.49 -1.65
C LEU A 59 4.28 18.64 -2.31
N ALA A 60 4.22 18.88 -3.63
CA ALA A 60 2.96 18.98 -4.37
C ALA A 60 2.43 17.61 -4.82
N SER A 61 3.25 16.56 -4.78
CA SER A 61 2.87 15.21 -5.21
C SER A 61 2.54 14.31 -4.02
N GLY A 62 1.42 13.56 -4.11
CA GLY A 62 1.03 12.55 -3.12
C GLY A 62 2.03 11.39 -2.98
N GLN A 63 3.00 11.28 -3.90
CA GLN A 63 4.10 10.32 -3.88
C GLN A 63 5.48 11.01 -3.95
N GLY A 64 5.55 12.31 -3.68
CA GLY A 64 6.76 13.12 -3.93
C GLY A 64 7.86 12.99 -2.89
N ARG A 65 7.87 11.98 -2.01
CA ARG A 65 9.00 11.78 -1.09
C ARG A 65 10.26 11.43 -1.88
N SER A 66 11.39 12.03 -1.51
CA SER A 66 12.67 11.66 -2.11
C SER A 66 13.07 10.23 -1.76
N TRP A 67 14.00 9.65 -2.52
CA TRP A 67 14.59 8.36 -2.14
C TRP A 67 15.36 8.45 -0.82
N ARG A 68 15.98 9.60 -0.51
CA ARG A 68 16.69 9.86 0.76
C ARG A 68 15.74 9.74 1.94
N ASP A 69 14.60 10.43 1.87
CA ASP A 69 13.59 10.41 2.92
C ASP A 69 12.92 9.04 3.05
N THR A 70 12.68 8.37 1.92
CA THR A 70 11.99 7.08 1.89
C THR A 70 12.83 5.96 2.47
N LEU A 71 14.12 5.92 2.13
CA LEU A 71 15.06 4.92 2.62
C LEU A 71 15.73 5.32 3.94
N ASN A 72 15.56 6.58 4.36
CA ASN A 72 16.19 7.19 5.52
C ASN A 72 17.72 7.11 5.46
N VAL A 73 18.28 7.65 4.38
CA VAL A 73 19.70 7.61 4.02
C VAL A 73 20.18 8.97 3.51
N SER A 74 21.49 9.24 3.57
CA SER A 74 22.05 10.52 3.11
C SER A 74 22.56 10.51 1.67
N ASP A 75 23.00 9.37 1.16
CA ASP A 75 23.74 9.24 -0.09
C ASP A 75 23.41 7.96 -0.85
N ARG A 76 23.93 7.86 -2.08
CA ARG A 76 23.64 6.75 -2.99
C ARG A 76 24.15 5.42 -2.47
N GLU A 77 25.33 5.39 -1.87
CA GLU A 77 25.94 4.15 -1.37
C GLU A 77 25.08 3.54 -0.26
N GLN A 78 24.62 4.36 0.69
CA GLN A 78 23.69 3.91 1.73
C GLN A 78 22.34 3.45 1.15
N ALA A 79 21.84 4.13 0.11
CA ALA A 79 20.62 3.70 -0.58
C ALA A 79 20.78 2.31 -1.21
N GLU A 80 21.87 2.10 -1.95
CA GLU A 80 22.18 0.82 -2.61
C GLU A 80 22.35 -0.32 -1.60
N GLN A 81 23.08 -0.07 -0.50
CA GLN A 81 23.22 -1.03 0.59
C GLN A 81 21.85 -1.39 1.18
N ARG A 82 21.03 -0.37 1.50
CA ARG A 82 19.72 -0.57 2.11
C ARG A 82 18.77 -1.37 1.21
N LEU A 83 18.78 -1.09 -0.09
CA LEU A 83 17.96 -1.80 -1.07
C LEU A 83 18.41 -3.25 -1.23
N THR A 84 19.72 -3.49 -1.23
CA THR A 84 20.31 -4.83 -1.28
C THR A 84 19.90 -5.66 -0.06
N GLU A 85 20.01 -5.10 1.16
CA GLU A 85 19.56 -5.76 2.40
C GLU A 85 18.08 -6.16 2.37
N LEU A 86 17.27 -5.35 1.72
CA LEU A 86 15.84 -5.55 1.59
C LEU A 86 15.46 -6.42 0.37
N GLY A 87 16.44 -6.85 -0.44
CA GLY A 87 16.23 -7.67 -1.64
C GLY A 87 15.53 -6.94 -2.80
N TYR A 88 15.65 -5.61 -2.86
CA TYR A 88 15.13 -4.81 -3.98
C TYR A 88 16.09 -4.85 -5.17
N ASN A 89 15.53 -4.89 -6.38
CA ASN A 89 16.24 -4.46 -7.58
C ASN A 89 16.10 -2.95 -7.72
N PHE A 90 17.12 -2.27 -8.24
CA PHE A 90 17.07 -0.82 -8.40
C PHE A 90 17.87 -0.32 -9.61
N GLN A 91 17.52 0.86 -10.08
CA GLN A 91 18.19 1.55 -11.17
C GLN A 91 18.15 3.06 -10.93
N TRP A 92 19.31 3.71 -11.02
CA TRP A 92 19.39 5.18 -11.02
C TRP A 92 18.84 5.73 -12.35
N LEU A 93 18.00 6.75 -12.23
CA LEU A 93 17.37 7.44 -13.35
C LEU A 93 18.16 8.71 -13.69
N ASP A 94 17.99 9.17 -14.92
CA ASP A 94 18.47 10.49 -15.33
C ASP A 94 17.86 11.58 -14.43
N GLY A 95 18.65 12.61 -14.12
CA GLY A 95 18.23 13.66 -13.17
C GLY A 95 18.26 13.25 -11.70
N GLY A 96 18.92 12.13 -11.35
CA GLY A 96 19.22 11.76 -9.95
C GLY A 96 18.11 11.02 -9.21
N GLY A 97 17.01 10.68 -9.91
CA GLY A 97 15.95 9.84 -9.38
C GLY A 97 16.36 8.37 -9.24
N LEU A 98 15.53 7.59 -8.55
CA LEU A 98 15.78 6.19 -8.26
C LEU A 98 14.52 5.35 -8.54
N SER A 99 14.64 4.37 -9.43
CA SER A 99 13.62 3.34 -9.63
C SER A 99 13.95 2.12 -8.79
N VAL A 100 12.97 1.59 -8.05
CA VAL A 100 13.11 0.40 -7.21
C VAL A 100 11.99 -0.60 -7.50
N GLN A 101 12.32 -1.88 -7.43
CA GLN A 101 11.41 -3.00 -7.67
C GLN A 101 11.48 -3.95 -6.48
N THR A 102 10.35 -4.21 -5.82
CA THR A 102 10.29 -5.09 -4.65
C THR A 102 10.70 -6.53 -4.99
N PRO A 103 11.17 -7.32 -3.99
CA PRO A 103 11.04 -8.77 -4.08
C PRO A 103 9.56 -9.18 -4.25
N ALA A 104 9.30 -10.46 -4.52
CA ALA A 104 7.93 -10.96 -4.47
C ALA A 104 7.42 -10.87 -3.02
N LEU A 105 6.33 -10.14 -2.82
CA LEU A 105 5.70 -9.96 -1.52
C LEU A 105 4.43 -10.79 -1.44
N LEU A 106 4.11 -11.29 -0.24
CA LEU A 106 2.83 -11.94 0.02
C LEU A 106 1.71 -10.92 -0.25
N ALA A 107 0.74 -11.31 -1.07
CA ALA A 107 -0.46 -10.53 -1.31
C ALA A 107 -1.61 -10.92 -0.36
N VAL A 108 -1.57 -12.16 0.13
CA VAL A 108 -2.53 -12.74 1.05
C VAL A 108 -1.77 -13.38 2.21
N ASP A 109 -2.27 -13.20 3.44
CA ASP A 109 -1.61 -13.66 4.64
C ASP A 109 -2.64 -13.98 5.74
N GLU A 110 -2.34 -14.93 6.61
CA GLU A 110 -3.19 -15.31 7.74
C GLU A 110 -2.71 -14.71 9.07
N PHE A 111 -1.42 -14.33 9.15
CA PHE A 111 -0.74 -13.92 10.38
C PHE A 111 -0.92 -14.85 11.59
N GLY A 112 -1.24 -16.14 11.34
CA GLY A 112 -1.57 -17.10 12.39
C GLY A 112 -2.83 -16.75 13.19
N ARG A 113 -3.77 -16.00 12.60
CA ARG A 113 -5.02 -15.57 13.25
C ARG A 113 -6.25 -16.33 12.74
N GLY A 114 -6.06 -17.39 11.96
CA GLY A 114 -7.12 -18.29 11.49
C GLY A 114 -7.99 -17.74 10.35
N LYS A 115 -7.65 -16.56 9.81
CA LYS A 115 -8.33 -15.98 8.65
C LYS A 115 -7.34 -15.25 7.76
N ASP A 116 -7.39 -15.58 6.48
CA ASP A 116 -6.63 -14.87 5.47
C ASP A 116 -7.16 -13.46 5.26
N VAL A 117 -6.22 -12.56 4.93
CA VAL A 117 -6.49 -11.16 4.66
C VAL A 117 -5.83 -10.71 3.36
N PHE A 118 -6.49 -9.80 2.65
CA PHE A 118 -5.91 -9.13 1.48
C PHE A 118 -4.93 -8.02 1.92
N PHE A 119 -3.76 -8.40 2.42
CA PHE A 119 -2.75 -7.47 2.92
C PHE A 119 -1.72 -7.14 1.84
N ASN A 120 -1.99 -6.10 1.06
CA ASN A 120 -1.12 -5.65 -0.03
C ASN A 120 -1.45 -4.20 -0.44
N GLN A 121 -0.80 -3.70 -1.50
CA GLN A 121 -1.01 -2.35 -2.04
C GLN A 121 -1.58 -2.39 -3.47
N ILE A 122 -2.21 -3.49 -3.89
CA ILE A 122 -2.75 -3.67 -5.25
C ILE A 122 -3.75 -2.56 -5.58
N VAL A 123 -4.72 -2.31 -4.69
CA VAL A 123 -5.76 -1.28 -4.91
C VAL A 123 -5.15 0.12 -4.94
N ALA A 124 -4.22 0.42 -4.03
CA ALA A 124 -3.53 1.71 -4.01
C ALA A 124 -2.72 1.94 -5.30
N ALA A 125 -2.01 0.92 -5.78
CA ALA A 125 -1.23 0.99 -7.00
C ALA A 125 -2.13 1.10 -8.25
N ALA A 126 -3.18 0.28 -8.33
CA ALA A 126 -4.08 0.26 -9.48
C ALA A 126 -4.91 1.55 -9.63
N ALA A 127 -5.35 2.14 -8.52
CA ALA A 127 -6.18 3.34 -8.53
C ALA A 127 -5.37 4.65 -8.49
N GLY A 128 -4.18 4.63 -7.90
CA GLY A 128 -3.46 5.85 -7.54
C GLY A 128 -2.09 6.05 -8.20
N TRP A 129 -1.50 5.01 -8.79
CA TRP A 129 -0.19 5.14 -9.44
C TRP A 129 -0.39 5.37 -10.93
N THR A 130 -0.05 6.58 -11.39
CA THR A 130 -0.02 6.90 -12.81
C THR A 130 1.09 6.09 -13.48
N ASN A 131 0.71 5.21 -14.40
CA ASN A 131 1.66 4.65 -15.36
C ASN A 131 1.95 5.76 -16.39
N ALA A 132 3.22 6.10 -16.57
CA ALA A 132 3.58 6.88 -17.75
C ALA A 132 3.34 6.02 -19.00
N GLU A 133 2.90 6.61 -20.11
CA GLU A 133 2.69 5.85 -21.36
C GLU A 133 3.96 5.13 -21.84
N SER A 134 5.13 5.61 -21.43
CA SER A 134 6.45 5.04 -21.71
C SER A 134 6.92 3.96 -20.72
N ASP A 135 6.12 3.59 -19.71
CA ASP A 135 6.52 2.57 -18.73
C ASP A 135 6.46 1.15 -19.36
N GLU A 136 7.56 0.71 -19.96
CA GLU A 136 7.66 -0.63 -20.55
C GLU A 136 7.52 -1.76 -19.51
N THR A 137 7.98 -1.51 -18.28
CA THR A 137 7.86 -2.45 -17.16
C THR A 137 6.61 -2.16 -16.33
N PRO A 138 5.80 -3.14 -15.92
CA PRO A 138 4.64 -2.89 -15.06
C PRO A 138 5.04 -2.29 -13.70
N ARG A 139 4.31 -1.28 -13.21
CA ARG A 139 4.45 -0.80 -11.81
C ARG A 139 3.85 -1.76 -10.78
N LEU A 140 2.95 -2.61 -11.23
CA LEU A 140 2.28 -3.63 -10.46
C LEU A 140 2.22 -4.90 -11.32
N CYS A 141 2.74 -6.00 -10.80
CA CYS A 141 2.68 -7.32 -11.45
C CYS A 141 2.67 -8.44 -10.41
N TYR A 142 2.37 -9.66 -10.83
CA TYR A 142 2.58 -10.84 -10.00
C TYR A 142 4.07 -11.02 -9.67
N GLY A 143 4.39 -11.78 -8.62
CA GLY A 143 5.78 -11.99 -8.24
C GLY A 143 6.63 -12.77 -9.26
N ASP A 144 6.00 -13.40 -10.24
CA ASP A 144 6.64 -14.01 -11.42
C ASP A 144 6.82 -13.03 -12.60
N TYR A 145 6.58 -11.73 -12.39
CA TYR A 145 6.59 -10.63 -13.37
C TYR A 145 5.46 -10.63 -14.39
N SER A 146 4.56 -11.62 -14.39
CA SER A 146 3.41 -11.60 -15.29
C SER A 146 2.43 -10.47 -14.92
N ARG A 147 1.75 -9.91 -15.93
CA ARG A 147 0.80 -8.81 -15.74
C ARG A 147 -0.44 -9.29 -14.98
N ILE A 148 -0.99 -8.40 -14.16
CA ILE A 148 -2.33 -8.58 -13.57
C ILE A 148 -3.34 -8.02 -14.57
N ASP A 149 -4.41 -8.79 -14.83
CA ASP A 149 -5.47 -8.38 -15.74
C ASP A 149 -6.19 -7.15 -15.20
N LYS A 150 -6.59 -6.22 -16.09
CA LYS A 150 -7.34 -5.03 -15.71
C LYS A 150 -8.66 -5.39 -15.02
N ASP A 151 -9.36 -6.42 -15.48
CA ASP A 151 -10.64 -6.83 -14.91
C ASP A 151 -10.48 -7.38 -13.49
N ASP A 152 -9.34 -8.00 -13.18
CA ASP A 152 -9.01 -8.46 -11.83
C ASP A 152 -8.65 -7.29 -10.91
N LEU A 153 -7.94 -6.28 -11.42
CA LEU A 153 -7.66 -5.04 -10.68
C LEU A 153 -8.95 -4.28 -10.38
N ASP A 154 -9.83 -4.12 -11.37
CA ASP A 154 -11.12 -3.45 -11.22
C ASP A 154 -12.02 -4.21 -10.22
N ALA A 155 -12.02 -5.55 -10.26
CA ALA A 155 -12.73 -6.39 -9.29
C ALA A 155 -12.15 -6.24 -7.87
N ALA A 156 -10.83 -6.18 -7.72
CA ALA A 156 -10.19 -5.95 -6.42
C ALA A 156 -10.55 -4.59 -5.82
N ILE A 157 -10.57 -3.54 -6.65
CA ILE A 157 -11.03 -2.20 -6.26
C ILE A 157 -12.49 -2.26 -5.81
N ALA A 158 -13.37 -2.85 -6.62
CA ALA A 158 -14.80 -2.95 -6.32
C ALA A 158 -15.07 -3.71 -5.01
N ALA A 159 -14.43 -4.87 -4.81
CA ALA A 159 -14.57 -5.66 -3.58
C ALA A 159 -14.09 -4.90 -2.34
N CYS A 160 -13.00 -4.13 -2.44
CA CYS A 160 -12.53 -3.32 -1.31
C CYS A 160 -13.52 -2.19 -0.98
N TYR A 161 -14.07 -1.51 -1.99
CA TYR A 161 -15.08 -0.47 -1.77
C TYR A 161 -16.40 -1.02 -1.20
N GLU A 162 -16.82 -2.22 -1.62
CA GLU A 162 -17.99 -2.91 -1.05
C GLU A 162 -17.86 -3.11 0.46
N HIS A 163 -16.66 -3.46 0.94
CA HIS A 163 -16.39 -3.74 2.35
C HIS A 163 -15.72 -2.57 3.10
N THR A 164 -15.90 -1.34 2.59
CA THR A 164 -15.40 -0.12 3.21
C THR A 164 -16.50 0.58 4.01
N VAL A 165 -16.16 0.96 5.25
CA VAL A 165 -16.98 1.84 6.09
C VAL A 165 -16.20 3.12 6.34
N ASP A 166 -16.86 4.26 6.15
CA ASP A 166 -16.26 5.57 6.42
C ASP A 166 -16.38 5.90 7.92
N LEU A 167 -15.25 6.26 8.54
CA LEU A 167 -15.24 6.88 9.85
C LEU A 167 -15.48 8.38 9.71
N ASP A 168 -16.71 8.79 9.91
CA ASP A 168 -17.12 10.20 9.95
C ASP A 168 -16.70 10.83 11.28
N TRP A 169 -15.59 11.55 11.24
CA TRP A 169 -14.91 12.05 12.43
C TRP A 169 -15.67 13.15 13.17
N GLN A 170 -15.69 13.03 14.50
CA GLN A 170 -15.99 14.12 15.43
C GLN A 170 -14.74 14.48 16.23
N THR A 171 -14.58 15.76 16.56
CA THR A 171 -13.47 16.23 17.39
C THR A 171 -13.49 15.50 18.73
N GLY A 172 -12.36 14.88 19.10
CA GLY A 172 -12.21 14.07 20.31
C GLY A 172 -12.24 12.57 20.05
N ASP A 173 -12.72 12.11 18.89
CA ASP A 173 -12.79 10.69 18.57
C ASP A 173 -11.40 10.04 18.52
N ILE A 174 -11.36 8.79 19.00
CA ILE A 174 -10.19 7.91 18.89
C ILE A 174 -10.63 6.61 18.22
N ALA A 175 -9.95 6.23 17.14
CA ALA A 175 -10.13 4.93 16.51
C ALA A 175 -8.88 4.06 16.73
N LEU A 176 -9.08 2.82 17.20
CA LEU A 176 -8.05 1.78 17.23
C LEU A 176 -8.30 0.79 16.10
N LEU A 177 -7.31 0.61 15.24
CA LEU A 177 -7.38 -0.29 14.10
C LEU A 177 -6.44 -1.48 14.29
N ASP A 178 -6.94 -2.69 14.03
CA ASP A 178 -6.11 -3.88 13.81
C ASP A 178 -5.57 -3.83 12.38
N ASN A 179 -4.36 -3.28 12.22
CA ASN A 179 -3.74 -3.04 10.92
C ASN A 179 -3.51 -4.33 10.12
N LEU A 180 -3.57 -5.50 10.77
CA LEU A 180 -3.47 -6.79 10.09
C LEU A 180 -4.76 -7.19 9.36
N LYS A 181 -5.90 -6.57 9.68
CA LYS A 181 -7.23 -6.93 9.13
C LYS A 181 -7.91 -5.81 8.35
N VAL A 182 -7.42 -4.59 8.46
CA VAL A 182 -8.03 -3.44 7.80
C VAL A 182 -7.03 -2.69 6.93
N MET A 183 -7.52 -2.22 5.79
CA MET A 183 -6.86 -1.19 5.00
C MET A 183 -7.56 0.13 5.29
N HIS A 184 -6.84 1.24 5.16
CA HIS A 184 -7.41 2.56 5.39
C HIS A 184 -6.92 3.56 4.34
N GLY A 185 -7.72 4.61 4.14
CA GLY A 185 -7.40 5.68 3.22
C GLY A 185 -7.86 7.03 3.75
N ARG A 186 -8.14 7.97 2.86
CA ARG A 186 -8.69 9.29 3.20
C ARG A 186 -9.64 9.75 2.11
N ARG A 187 -10.88 10.11 2.46
CA ARG A 187 -11.79 10.78 1.53
C ARG A 187 -11.32 12.22 1.25
N PRO A 188 -11.64 12.77 0.07
CA PRO A 188 -11.50 14.20 -0.19
C PRO A 188 -12.20 15.04 0.88
N PHE A 189 -11.70 16.24 1.15
CA PHE A 189 -12.26 17.16 2.14
C PHE A 189 -11.99 18.61 1.76
N SER A 190 -12.78 19.52 2.34
CA SER A 190 -12.60 20.97 2.24
C SER A 190 -12.36 21.58 3.63
N GLY A 191 -11.69 22.74 3.67
CA GLY A 191 -11.37 23.42 4.91
C GLY A 191 -10.24 22.78 5.71
N SER A 192 -10.27 22.95 7.04
CA SER A 192 -9.27 22.44 7.97
C SER A 192 -9.67 21.08 8.55
N ARG A 193 -8.67 20.21 8.74
CA ARG A 193 -8.81 18.85 9.26
C ARG A 193 -7.50 18.44 9.90
N SER A 194 -7.54 17.97 11.15
CA SER A 194 -6.37 17.44 11.87
C SER A 194 -6.70 16.08 12.46
N ILE A 195 -6.14 15.02 11.87
CA ILE A 195 -6.19 13.66 12.40
C ILE A 195 -4.76 13.23 12.71
N LEU A 196 -4.48 13.03 13.99
CA LEU A 196 -3.18 12.54 14.46
C LEU A 196 -3.16 11.00 14.39
N ALA A 197 -1.96 10.43 14.29
CA ALA A 197 -1.77 8.99 14.24
C ALA A 197 -0.69 8.52 15.23
N SER A 198 -0.87 7.33 15.79
CA SER A 198 0.14 6.64 16.59
C SER A 198 0.27 5.19 16.12
N LEU A 199 1.51 4.74 15.90
CA LEU A 199 1.82 3.40 15.40
C LEU A 199 2.30 2.53 16.56
N CYS A 200 1.64 1.40 16.79
CA CYS A 200 2.06 0.44 17.79
C CYS A 200 3.31 -0.34 17.33
N THR A 201 3.89 -1.11 18.27
CA THR A 201 5.12 -1.88 18.05
C THR A 201 5.12 -2.61 16.69
N PRO A 202 6.20 -2.48 15.90
CA PRO A 202 6.32 -3.16 14.62
C PRO A 202 6.30 -4.68 14.77
N ILE A 203 5.66 -5.32 13.80
CA ILE A 203 5.72 -6.76 13.53
C ILE A 203 6.54 -6.98 12.25
N THR A 204 7.28 -8.08 12.23
CA THR A 204 8.05 -8.55 11.07
C THR A 204 7.38 -9.77 10.47
N ARG A 205 7.38 -9.85 9.14
CA ARG A 205 6.99 -11.03 8.38
C ARG A 205 8.23 -11.72 7.82
N PRO A 206 8.26 -13.05 7.74
CA PRO A 206 9.12 -13.73 6.76
C PRO A 206 8.64 -13.33 5.34
N GLY A 207 9.57 -13.01 4.44
CA GLY A 207 9.23 -12.86 3.01
C GLY A 207 8.83 -14.19 2.38
N LEU A 208 8.34 -14.16 1.13
CA LEU A 208 8.31 -15.38 0.31
C LEU A 208 9.76 -15.87 0.18
N ALA A 209 10.00 -17.15 0.49
CA ALA A 209 11.29 -17.76 0.19
C ALA A 209 11.51 -17.69 -1.33
N ALA A 210 12.69 -17.20 -1.74
CA ALA A 210 13.08 -17.08 -3.14
C ALA A 210 13.36 -18.45 -3.78
#